data_AF-A0A8H5LKX0-F1
#
_entry.id   AF-A0A8H5LKX0-F1
#
_cell.length_a   1.000
_cell.length_b   1.000
_cell.length_c   1.000
_cell.angle_alpha   90.00
_cell.angle_beta   90.00
_cell.angle_gamma   90.00
#
_symmetry.space_group_name_H-M   'P 1'
#
loop_
_entity.id
_entity.type
_entity.pdbx_description
1 polymer ?
#
loop_
_entity_poly.entity_id
_entity_poly.type
_entity_poly.pdbx_seq_one_letter_code
_entity_poly.pdbx_strand_id
1 'polypeptide(L)'
;MFDETKVILNIFRTLAIEDGFIIGSLFSRISTKDQIVNILKGYNQIRKKRLEDVSDKKILFTFTLPPGPARDARNDAYRPTLYQADMDDEVLADLWNSYIRGLSYDPRDAVEEWWHFWGKHSLNS
;
A
#
# COMPACT_ATOMS: atom_id res chain seq x y z
N MET A 1 11.78 -15.86 19.18
CA MET A 1 10.91 -14.75 19.60
C MET A 1 10.46 -14.02 18.34
N PHE A 2 9.18 -13.66 18.23
CA PHE A 2 8.66 -12.85 17.14
C PHE A 2 9.26 -11.43 17.23
N ASP A 3 9.80 -10.93 16.12
CA ASP A 3 10.47 -9.63 16.04
C ASP A 3 9.59 -8.63 15.27
N GLU A 4 8.72 -7.96 16.02
CA GLU A 4 7.78 -6.96 15.50
C GLU A 4 8.49 -5.78 14.83
N THR A 5 9.68 -5.41 15.33
CA THR A 5 10.45 -4.29 14.80
C THR A 5 10.84 -4.51 13.34
N LYS A 6 11.20 -5.75 12.97
CA LYS A 6 11.50 -6.09 11.57
C LYS A 6 10.29 -6.06 10.65
N VAL A 7 9.12 -6.43 11.14
CA VAL A 7 7.85 -6.34 10.38
C VAL A 7 7.54 -4.87 10.09
N ILE A 8 7.58 -4.05 11.13
CA ILE A 8 7.38 -2.60 11.02
C ILE A 8 8.40 -1.96 10.06
N LEU A 9 9.66 -2.37 10.13
CA LEU A 9 10.70 -1.88 9.23
C LEU A 9 10.42 -2.24 7.77
N ASN A 10 9.93 -3.45 7.48
CA ASN A 10 9.55 -3.86 6.13
C ASN A 10 8.39 -3.01 5.60
N ILE A 11 7.38 -2.74 6.43
CA ILE A 11 6.25 -1.87 6.07
C ILE A 11 6.74 -0.45 5.75
N PHE A 12 7.62 0.12 6.59
CA PHE A 12 8.16 1.46 6.34
C PHE A 12 9.00 1.57 5.05
N ARG A 13 9.71 0.51 4.67
CA ARG A 13 10.45 0.48 3.40
C ARG A 13 9.51 0.56 2.21
N THR A 14 8.41 -0.19 2.23
CA THR A 14 7.38 -0.12 1.19
C THR A 14 6.76 1.27 1.13
N LEU A 15 6.38 1.84 2.27
CA LEU A 15 5.83 3.19 2.35
C LEU A 15 6.78 4.24 1.76
N ALA A 16 8.08 4.16 2.05
CA ALA A 16 9.06 5.09 1.49
C ALA A 16 9.15 5.03 -0.05
N ILE A 17 8.97 3.84 -0.65
CA ILE A 17 8.92 3.68 -2.11
C ILE A 17 7.63 4.29 -2.66
N GLU A 18 6.48 4.02 -2.02
CA GLU A 18 5.19 4.63 -2.36
C GLU A 18 5.29 6.17 -2.30
N ASP A 19 5.84 6.71 -1.21
CA ASP A 19 6.04 8.15 -1.00
C ASP A 19 6.89 8.78 -2.11
N GLY A 20 8.00 8.14 -2.49
CA GLY A 20 8.88 8.58 -3.57
C GLY A 20 8.16 8.64 -4.91
N PHE A 21 7.32 7.64 -5.20
CA PHE A 21 6.50 7.64 -6.41
C PHE A 21 5.45 8.76 -6.38
N ILE A 22 4.74 8.94 -5.26
CA ILE A 22 3.67 9.93 -5.12
C ILE A 22 4.23 11.34 -5.29
N ILE A 23 5.31 11.68 -4.55
CA ILE A 23 5.89 13.01 -4.62
C ILE A 23 6.46 13.29 -6.02
N GLY A 24 7.18 12.33 -6.62
CA GLY A 24 7.70 12.47 -7.99
C GLY A 24 6.59 12.68 -9.02
N SER A 25 5.49 11.93 -8.93
CA SER A 25 4.36 12.00 -9.86
C SER A 25 3.50 13.26 -9.71
N LEU A 26 3.46 13.86 -8.52
CA LEU A 26 2.80 15.15 -8.32
C LEU A 26 3.67 16.30 -8.81
N PHE A 27 4.98 16.28 -8.49
CA PHE A 27 5.93 17.31 -8.94
C PHE A 27 6.16 17.28 -10.45
N SER A 28 5.98 16.15 -11.13
CA SER A 28 6.07 16.09 -12.60
C SER A 28 4.96 16.87 -13.32
N ARG A 29 3.95 17.35 -12.58
CA ARG A 29 2.77 18.02 -13.14
C ARG A 29 2.73 19.53 -12.86
N ILE A 30 3.70 20.07 -12.13
CA ILE A 30 3.79 21.52 -11.90
C ILE A 30 4.62 22.20 -12.99
N SER A 31 4.24 23.42 -13.31
CA SER A 31 4.94 24.28 -14.27
C SER A 31 5.59 25.49 -13.60
N THR A 32 5.17 25.83 -12.38
CA THR A 32 5.68 26.99 -11.63
C THR A 32 5.96 26.64 -10.16
N LYS A 33 6.83 27.43 -9.51
CA LYS A 33 7.20 27.21 -8.10
C LYS A 33 6.06 27.51 -7.13
N ASP A 34 5.15 28.40 -7.49
CA ASP A 34 4.02 28.79 -6.62
C ASP A 34 3.07 27.60 -6.35
N GLN A 35 3.07 26.61 -7.23
CA GLN A 35 2.27 25.40 -7.14
C GLN A 35 2.80 24.39 -6.11
N ILE A 36 4.07 24.53 -5.67
CA ILE A 36 4.73 23.58 -4.75
C ILE A 36 3.94 23.42 -3.45
N VAL A 37 3.42 24.50 -2.88
CA VAL A 37 2.66 24.46 -1.63
C VAL A 37 1.39 23.63 -1.77
N ASN A 38 0.67 23.77 -2.88
CA ASN A 38 -0.55 23.00 -3.14
C ASN A 38 -0.24 21.52 -3.38
N ILE A 39 0.85 21.21 -4.08
CA ILE A 39 1.32 19.84 -4.26
C ILE A 39 1.71 19.18 -2.93
N LEU A 40 2.45 19.86 -2.07
CA LEU A 40 2.84 19.30 -0.77
C LEU A 40 1.62 19.04 0.13
N LYS A 41 0.57 19.87 0.03
CA LYS A 41 -0.72 19.58 0.68
C LYS A 41 -1.35 18.30 0.13
N GLY A 42 -1.34 18.12 -1.18
CA GLY A 42 -1.86 16.92 -1.82
C GLY A 42 -1.11 15.65 -1.43
N TYR A 43 0.22 15.71 -1.48
CA TYR A 43 1.08 14.64 -0.98
C TYR A 43 0.74 14.26 0.47
N ASN A 44 0.60 15.24 1.36
CA ASN A 44 0.25 14.98 2.76
C ASN A 44 -1.14 14.35 2.93
N GLN A 45 -2.12 14.72 2.11
CA GLN A 45 -3.46 14.12 2.13
C GLN A 45 -3.43 12.65 1.67
N ILE A 46 -2.75 12.35 0.56
CA ILE A 46 -2.59 10.98 0.06
C ILE A 46 -1.85 10.13 1.10
N ARG A 47 -0.72 10.63 1.60
CA ARG A 47 0.10 9.94 2.60
C ARG A 47 -0.70 9.66 3.87
N LYS A 48 -1.47 10.63 4.36
CA LYS A 48 -2.30 10.45 5.56
C LYS A 48 -3.34 9.33 5.36
N LYS A 49 -4.10 9.38 4.25
CA LYS A 49 -5.08 8.33 3.89
C LYS A 49 -4.41 6.96 3.83
N ARG A 50 -3.20 6.88 3.26
CA ARG A 50 -2.45 5.63 3.17
C ARG A 50 -1.96 5.11 4.53
N LEU A 51 -1.47 5.98 5.42
CA LEU A 51 -1.03 5.56 6.75
C LEU A 51 -2.18 5.02 7.59
N GLU A 52 -3.37 5.62 7.50
CA GLU A 52 -4.59 5.15 8.15
C GLU A 52 -5.01 3.77 7.61
N ASP A 53 -4.98 3.58 6.28
CA ASP A 53 -5.25 2.28 5.65
C ASP A 53 -4.25 1.19 6.07
N VAL A 54 -2.97 1.52 6.20
CA VAL A 54 -1.94 0.56 6.64
C VAL A 54 -2.10 0.18 8.11
N SER A 55 -2.43 1.12 8.99
CA SER A 55 -2.60 0.82 10.43
C SER A 55 -3.74 -0.15 10.71
N ASP A 56 -4.78 -0.15 9.87
CA ASP A 56 -5.95 -1.00 10.04
C ASP A 56 -5.79 -2.40 9.41
N LYS A 57 -4.73 -2.59 8.61
CA LYS A 57 -4.51 -3.81 7.82
C LYS A 57 -3.58 -4.81 8.52
N LYS A 58 -4.17 -5.65 9.39
CA LYS A 58 -3.49 -6.83 9.97
C LYS A 58 -2.85 -7.74 8.91
N ILE A 59 -3.41 -7.76 7.70
CA ILE A 59 -2.90 -8.58 6.60
C ILE A 59 -1.47 -8.21 6.18
N LEU A 60 -1.08 -6.94 6.29
CA LEU A 60 0.27 -6.50 5.98
C LEU A 60 1.29 -7.16 6.90
N PHE A 61 0.97 -7.33 8.18
CA PHE A 61 1.83 -8.03 9.13
C PHE A 61 2.08 -9.49 8.70
N THR A 62 1.04 -10.20 8.27
CA THR A 62 1.15 -11.60 7.80
C THR A 62 2.09 -11.73 6.59
N PHE A 63 2.07 -10.76 5.67
CA PHE A 63 2.85 -10.83 4.43
C PHE A 63 4.22 -10.15 4.48
N THR A 64 4.53 -9.44 5.57
CA THR A 64 5.83 -8.76 5.76
C THR A 64 6.70 -9.40 6.85
N LEU A 65 6.34 -10.61 7.29
CA LEU A 65 7.14 -11.39 8.26
C LEU A 65 8.60 -11.54 7.80
N PRO A 66 9.59 -11.21 8.65
CA PRO A 66 10.99 -11.42 8.32
C PRO A 66 11.33 -12.92 8.26
N PRO A 67 12.49 -13.29 7.68
CA PRO A 67 12.98 -14.67 7.76
C PRO A 67 12.97 -15.22 9.19
N GLY A 68 12.37 -16.40 9.38
CA GLY A 68 12.31 -17.10 10.66
C GLY A 68 11.05 -17.97 10.81
N PRO A 69 10.92 -18.67 11.95
CA PRO A 69 9.89 -19.70 12.15
C PRO A 69 8.45 -19.25 11.90
N ALA A 70 8.12 -17.99 12.22
CA ALA A 70 6.78 -17.45 11.98
C ALA A 70 6.46 -17.33 10.47
N ARG A 71 7.44 -16.90 9.66
CA ARG A 71 7.29 -16.84 8.20
C ARG A 71 7.21 -18.24 7.61
N ASP A 72 8.01 -19.16 8.13
CA ASP A 72 8.05 -20.54 7.64
C ASP A 72 6.73 -21.25 7.96
N ALA A 73 6.21 -21.11 9.19
CA ALA A 73 4.89 -21.60 9.57
C ALA A 73 3.76 -20.99 8.72
N ARG A 74 3.82 -19.69 8.45
CA ARG A 74 2.90 -19.02 7.50
C ARG A 74 3.00 -19.67 6.12
N ASN A 75 4.21 -19.84 5.59
CA ASN A 75 4.41 -20.42 4.26
C ASN A 75 3.89 -21.86 4.18
N ASP A 76 4.11 -22.65 5.23
CA ASP A 76 3.62 -24.02 5.34
C ASP A 76 2.10 -24.07 5.39
N ALA A 77 1.45 -23.12 6.08
CA ALA A 77 0.00 -23.00 6.13
C ALA A 77 -0.64 -22.63 4.77
N TYR A 78 0.03 -21.80 3.95
CA TYR A 78 -0.46 -21.46 2.61
C TYR A 78 0.02 -22.40 1.50
N ARG A 79 1.06 -23.21 1.71
CA ARG A 79 1.56 -24.14 0.68
C ARG A 79 0.47 -25.03 0.07
N PRO A 80 -0.51 -25.56 0.83
CA PRO A 80 -1.60 -26.36 0.27
C PRO A 80 -2.46 -25.61 -0.76
N THR A 81 -2.58 -24.28 -0.67
CA THR A 81 -3.38 -23.49 -1.63
C THR A 81 -2.79 -23.50 -3.04
N LEU A 82 -1.54 -23.93 -3.22
CA LEU A 82 -0.90 -24.07 -4.53
C LEU A 82 -1.31 -25.35 -5.28
N TYR A 83 -1.79 -26.35 -4.57
CA TYR A 83 -2.00 -27.70 -5.11
C TYR A 83 -3.46 -28.14 -5.10
N GLN A 84 -4.39 -27.23 -4.75
CA GLN A 84 -5.86 -27.42 -4.73
C GLN A 84 -6.28 -28.89 -4.70
N ALA A 85 -6.25 -29.50 -3.53
CA ALA A 85 -7.02 -30.71 -3.29
C ALA A 85 -8.15 -30.31 -2.33
N ASP A 86 -9.36 -30.16 -2.88
CA ASP A 86 -10.64 -30.16 -2.17
C ASP A 86 -11.18 -28.84 -1.56
N MET A 87 -10.67 -27.65 -1.92
CA MET A 87 -11.34 -26.39 -1.56
C MET A 87 -12.20 -25.85 -2.72
N ASP A 88 -13.43 -25.46 -2.39
CA ASP A 88 -14.35 -24.78 -3.30
C ASP A 88 -13.77 -23.46 -3.83
N ASP A 89 -13.94 -23.22 -5.13
CA ASP A 89 -13.36 -22.08 -5.84
C ASP A 89 -13.93 -20.75 -5.35
N GLU A 90 -15.21 -20.71 -4.95
CA GLU A 90 -15.84 -19.50 -4.38
C GLU A 90 -15.22 -19.14 -3.02
N VAL A 91 -15.01 -20.15 -2.16
CA VAL A 91 -14.34 -19.97 -0.86
C VAL A 91 -12.89 -19.50 -1.04
N LEU A 92 -12.18 -20.08 -2.01
CA LEU A 92 -10.81 -19.68 -2.31
C LEU A 92 -10.77 -18.24 -2.85
N ALA A 93 -11.69 -17.87 -3.74
CA ALA A 93 -11.80 -16.51 -4.28
C ALA A 93 -12.07 -15.49 -3.18
N ASP A 94 -13.02 -15.75 -2.27
CA ASP A 94 -13.34 -14.84 -1.16
C ASP A 94 -12.14 -14.63 -0.22
N LEU A 95 -11.43 -15.71 0.11
CA LEU A 95 -10.22 -15.65 0.92
C LEU A 95 -9.16 -14.75 0.26
N TRP A 96 -8.82 -15.01 -1.00
CA TRP A 96 -7.79 -14.25 -1.71
C TRP A 96 -8.21 -12.83 -2.07
N ASN A 97 -9.50 -12.58 -2.34
CA ASN A 97 -10.02 -11.24 -2.61
C ASN A 97 -9.79 -10.29 -1.44
N SER A 98 -9.95 -10.79 -0.20
CA SER A 98 -9.66 -10.00 1.00
C SER A 98 -8.18 -9.61 1.09
N TYR A 99 -7.28 -10.51 0.69
CA TYR A 99 -5.84 -10.29 0.68
C TYR A 99 -5.42 -9.35 -0.45
N ILE A 100 -5.95 -9.53 -1.65
CA ILE A 100 -5.70 -8.67 -2.81
C ILE A 100 -6.08 -7.24 -2.45
N ARG A 101 -7.31 -7.00 -1.95
CA ARG A 101 -7.73 -5.64 -1.53
C ARG A 101 -6.81 -5.02 -0.47
N GLY A 102 -6.25 -5.85 0.42
CA GLY A 102 -5.31 -5.42 1.43
C GLY A 102 -3.95 -4.99 0.86
N LEU A 103 -3.44 -5.75 -0.10
CA LEU A 103 -2.07 -5.68 -0.61
C LEU A 103 -1.92 -4.93 -1.93
N SER A 104 -3.02 -4.67 -2.66
CA SER A 104 -3.03 -4.07 -4.00
C SER A 104 -3.11 -2.54 -3.99
N TYR A 105 -2.51 -1.88 -3.01
CA TYR A 105 -2.46 -0.41 -3.02
C TYR A 105 -1.65 0.07 -4.23
N ASP A 106 -2.24 0.93 -5.05
CA ASP A 106 -1.56 1.55 -6.20
C ASP A 106 -1.38 3.06 -5.93
N PRO A 107 -0.13 3.54 -5.73
CA PRO A 107 0.13 4.96 -5.52
C PRO A 107 -0.17 5.80 -6.77
N ARG A 108 -0.22 5.22 -7.98
CA ARG A 108 -0.63 5.91 -9.20
C ARG A 108 -2.09 6.29 -9.16
N ASP A 109 -2.96 5.33 -8.84
CA ASP A 109 -4.39 5.58 -8.72
C ASP A 109 -4.66 6.64 -7.66
N ALA A 110 -3.96 6.59 -6.52
CA ALA A 110 -4.08 7.61 -5.48
C ALA A 110 -3.67 9.02 -5.95
N VAL A 111 -2.60 9.12 -6.76
CA VAL A 111 -2.17 10.39 -7.37
C VAL A 111 -3.18 10.87 -8.40
N GLU A 112 -3.68 10.00 -9.29
CA GLU A 112 -4.67 10.38 -10.30
C GLU A 112 -5.98 10.80 -9.65
N GLU A 113 -6.50 10.02 -8.70
CA GLU A 113 -7.68 10.35 -7.90
C GLU A 113 -7.51 11.76 -7.32
N TRP A 114 -6.39 12.01 -6.64
CA TRP A 114 -6.13 13.30 -6.05
C TRP A 114 -6.04 14.43 -7.07
N TRP A 115 -5.34 14.18 -8.17
CA TRP A 115 -5.18 15.14 -9.24
C TRP A 115 -6.51 15.53 -9.88
N HIS A 116 -7.38 14.55 -10.11
CA HIS A 116 -8.69 14.72 -10.70
C HIS A 116 -9.60 15.59 -9.83
N PHE A 117 -9.64 15.35 -8.52
CA PHE A 117 -10.55 16.06 -7.61
C PHE A 117 -10.03 17.41 -7.13
N TRP A 118 -8.72 17.54 -6.91
CA TRP A 118 -8.14 18.74 -6.29
C TRP A 118 -7.05 19.38 -7.14
N GLY A 119 -6.14 18.57 -7.69
CA GLY A 119 -4.96 19.05 -8.42
C GLY A 119 -5.29 20.02 -9.55
N LYS A 120 -6.15 19.63 -10.51
CA LYS A 120 -6.51 20.47 -11.67
C LYS A 120 -7.12 21.83 -11.31
N HIS A 121 -7.83 21.92 -10.18
CA HIS A 121 -8.45 23.16 -9.74
C HIS A 121 -7.47 24.04 -8.96
N SER A 122 -6.57 23.44 -8.19
CA SER A 122 -5.59 24.14 -7.33
C SER A 122 -4.44 24.82 -8.08
N LEU A 123 -4.32 24.61 -9.39
CA LEU A 123 -3.23 25.12 -10.23
C LEU A 123 -3.68 26.24 -11.19
N ASN A 124 -4.98 26.46 -11.30
CA ASN A 124 -5.59 27.50 -12.14
C ASN A 124 -6.21 28.65 -11.32
N SER A 125 -6.02 28.61 -9.99
CA SER A 125 -6.52 29.58 -9.02
C SER A 125 -5.43 30.57 -8.60
#